data_AF-A0A1Y3NE87-F1
#
_entry.id   AF-A0A1Y3NE87-F1
#
_cell.length_a   1.000
_cell.length_b   1.000
_cell.length_c   1.000
_cell.angle_alpha   90.00
_cell.angle_beta   90.00
_cell.angle_gamma   90.00
#
_symmetry.space_group_name_H-M   'P 1'
#
loop_
_entity.id
_entity.type
_entity.pdbx_description
1 polymer ?
#
loop_
_entity_poly.entity_id
_entity_poly.type
_entity_poly.pdbx_seq_one_letter_code
_entity_poly.pdbx_strand_id
1 'polypeptide(L)'
;MECTPPDEFSYGQCCHGEDIEAYGKCGGKDWTGSTCCMVGTSCKEINEWVSLCEPDPTAPIRPAAGPVGVHGKPWCKPPNCVVTEVQGGYKWGYDVVNDEVGTEKGVTTRYYDCCKPSCSWPGKASVTQPVRQCSVDGKTLLTDFSAPSACQTDVEGISHMCEAQQPWAVSDVLSYGFAAAALPGGESVSCCACYAITFSEPPIRGKQIVVQVTNTGADVGSNQFDLQIPGGGVGIFDACTNMYGLPKGSNGWGKKYGGIDKIEDCDTFPEALQAGCRWRFEFLLGADNPKMTFVEVECPKVLTDITGCIRK
;
A
#
# COMPACT_ATOMS: atom_id res chain seq x y z
N MET A 1 20.22 -14.68 -44.37
CA MET A 1 20.44 -15.47 -43.14
C MET A 1 19.19 -15.34 -42.32
N GLU A 2 18.50 -16.45 -42.06
CA GLU A 2 17.29 -16.48 -41.25
C GLU A 2 17.67 -16.23 -39.78
N CYS A 3 17.07 -15.20 -39.16
CA CYS A 3 17.26 -14.90 -37.73
C CYS A 3 16.18 -15.66 -36.94
N THR A 4 16.55 -16.73 -36.24
CA THR A 4 15.65 -17.44 -35.31
C THR A 4 15.78 -16.80 -33.92
N PRO A 5 14.70 -16.24 -33.33
CA PRO A 5 14.76 -15.67 -32.00
C PRO A 5 15.00 -16.76 -30.94
N PRO A 6 15.78 -16.51 -29.88
CA PRO A 6 15.96 -17.46 -28.79
C PRO A 6 14.69 -17.66 -27.94
N ASP A 7 13.70 -16.75 -28.00
CA ASP A 7 12.41 -16.89 -27.30
C ASP A 7 11.27 -16.06 -27.92
N GLU A 8 10.03 -16.29 -27.46
CA GLU A 8 8.81 -15.63 -27.94
C GLU A 8 8.77 -14.10 -27.69
N PHE A 9 9.71 -13.54 -26.94
CA PHE A 9 9.78 -12.10 -26.65
C PHE A 9 10.79 -11.36 -27.51
N SER A 10 11.59 -12.07 -28.31
CA SER A 10 12.62 -11.51 -29.17
C SER A 10 12.08 -11.24 -30.59
N TYR A 11 11.11 -10.35 -30.70
CA TYR A 11 10.75 -9.78 -32.01
C TYR A 11 11.75 -8.69 -32.43
N GLY A 12 12.52 -9.02 -33.47
CA GLY A 12 12.91 -8.11 -34.54
C GLY A 12 13.92 -7.00 -34.23
N GLN A 13 15.21 -7.33 -34.25
CA GLN A 13 16.27 -6.59 -34.98
C GLN A 13 17.58 -7.37 -34.76
N CYS A 14 18.20 -7.85 -35.84
CA CYS A 14 19.35 -8.77 -35.75
C CYS A 14 20.57 -8.05 -35.14
N CYS A 15 21.07 -8.54 -34.00
CA CYS A 15 22.09 -7.87 -33.21
C CYS A 15 23.52 -8.14 -33.70
N HIS A 16 24.32 -7.08 -33.87
CA HIS A 16 25.77 -7.15 -34.08
C HIS A 16 26.48 -6.10 -33.20
N GLY A 17 26.56 -6.32 -31.88
CA GLY A 17 27.34 -5.46 -30.96
C GLY A 17 26.64 -5.14 -29.63
N GLU A 18 27.25 -4.25 -28.84
CA GLU A 18 26.67 -3.71 -27.60
C GLU A 18 25.48 -2.79 -27.87
N ASP A 19 24.57 -2.66 -26.89
CA ASP A 19 23.41 -1.77 -26.97
C ASP A 19 23.86 -0.29 -26.93
N ILE A 20 23.31 0.51 -27.84
CA ILE A 20 23.64 1.94 -27.98
C ILE A 20 22.74 2.77 -27.07
N GLU A 21 23.32 3.65 -26.27
CA GLU A 21 22.58 4.55 -25.37
C GLU A 21 21.61 5.49 -26.12
N ALA A 22 20.65 6.05 -25.40
CA ALA A 22 19.69 7.02 -25.95
C ALA A 22 20.40 8.17 -26.65
N TYR A 23 19.89 8.54 -27.82
CA TYR A 23 20.48 9.51 -28.76
C TYR A 23 21.86 9.13 -29.32
N GLY A 24 22.36 7.93 -29.04
CA GLY A 24 23.56 7.39 -29.66
C GLY A 24 23.32 7.03 -31.13
N LYS A 25 24.40 7.09 -31.95
CA LYS A 25 24.32 6.77 -33.38
C LYS A 25 24.16 5.27 -33.58
N CYS A 26 23.07 4.88 -34.25
CA CYS A 26 22.69 3.49 -34.52
C CYS A 26 22.58 3.16 -36.00
N GLY A 27 22.85 4.14 -36.88
CA GLY A 27 22.76 3.94 -38.31
C GLY A 27 23.17 5.18 -39.10
N GLY A 28 22.97 5.11 -40.42
CA GLY A 28 23.36 6.11 -41.39
C GLY A 28 24.43 5.59 -42.36
N LYS A 29 24.64 6.31 -43.46
CA LYS A 29 25.60 5.96 -44.51
C LYS A 29 27.01 5.79 -43.93
N ASP A 30 27.65 4.68 -44.30
CA ASP A 30 28.96 4.21 -43.85
C ASP A 30 29.07 3.80 -42.35
N TRP A 31 27.94 3.67 -41.64
CA TRP A 31 27.94 3.14 -40.26
C TRP A 31 28.24 1.63 -40.23
N THR A 32 29.25 1.23 -39.47
CA THR A 32 29.67 -0.17 -39.28
C THR A 32 29.52 -0.66 -37.84
N GLY A 33 28.99 0.18 -36.96
CA GLY A 33 28.76 -0.14 -35.54
C GLY A 33 27.43 -0.86 -35.31
N SER A 34 27.10 -1.05 -34.02
CA SER A 34 25.84 -1.67 -33.60
C SER A 34 24.63 -0.92 -34.19
N THR A 35 23.56 -1.64 -34.51
CA THR A 35 22.28 -1.05 -34.90
C THR A 35 21.22 -1.22 -33.82
N CYS A 36 21.63 -1.72 -32.64
CA CYS A 36 20.76 -2.04 -31.53
C CYS A 36 20.74 -0.90 -30.53
N CYS A 37 19.58 -0.32 -30.32
CA CYS A 37 19.38 0.74 -29.35
C CYS A 37 18.99 0.18 -27.98
N MET A 38 19.40 0.89 -26.92
CA MET A 38 19.03 0.56 -25.55
C MET A 38 17.50 0.57 -25.38
N VAL A 39 17.06 -0.14 -24.36
CA VAL A 39 15.64 -0.29 -24.03
C VAL A 39 14.92 1.06 -23.95
N GLY A 40 13.70 1.12 -24.50
CA GLY A 40 12.85 2.32 -24.51
C GLY A 40 13.19 3.30 -25.64
N THR A 41 14.13 2.95 -26.52
CA THR A 41 14.50 3.75 -27.70
C THR A 41 14.45 2.90 -28.97
N SER A 42 14.34 3.55 -30.11
CA SER A 42 14.32 2.93 -31.43
C SER A 42 15.24 3.70 -32.36
N CYS A 43 15.93 2.97 -33.25
CA CYS A 43 16.81 3.62 -34.22
C CYS A 43 15.96 4.38 -35.25
N LYS A 44 15.96 5.71 -35.17
CA LYS A 44 15.23 6.60 -36.09
C LYS A 44 16.22 7.29 -37.00
N GLU A 45 15.96 7.22 -38.30
CA GLU A 45 16.72 7.97 -39.28
C GLU A 45 16.46 9.47 -39.10
N ILE A 46 17.53 10.24 -38.88
CA ILE A 46 17.48 11.71 -38.82
C ILE A 46 17.77 12.27 -40.21
N ASN A 47 18.74 11.69 -40.90
CA ASN A 47 19.06 11.95 -42.30
C ASN A 47 19.88 10.78 -42.89
N GLU A 48 20.23 10.88 -44.18
CA GLU A 48 20.94 9.80 -44.89
C GLU A 48 22.28 9.39 -44.23
N TRP A 49 22.92 10.26 -43.44
CA TRP A 49 24.23 10.03 -42.81
C TRP A 49 24.13 9.59 -41.35
N VAL A 50 22.98 9.78 -40.69
CA VAL A 50 22.82 9.60 -39.25
C VAL A 50 21.42 9.09 -38.90
N SER A 51 21.40 7.96 -38.19
CA SER A 51 20.25 7.49 -37.42
C SER A 51 20.62 7.47 -35.93
N LEU A 52 19.69 7.91 -35.08
CA LEU A 52 19.89 8.00 -33.63
C LEU A 52 18.88 7.12 -32.87
N CYS A 53 19.28 6.65 -31.70
CA CYS A 53 18.40 5.92 -30.77
C CYS A 53 17.43 6.89 -30.07
N GLU A 54 16.38 7.27 -30.79
CA GLU A 54 15.36 8.18 -30.29
C GLU A 54 14.39 7.45 -29.34
N PRO A 55 13.92 8.11 -28.27
CA PRO A 55 12.89 7.55 -27.40
C PRO A 55 11.64 7.11 -28.19
N ASP A 56 11.22 5.88 -27.98
CA ASP A 56 9.99 5.35 -28.57
C ASP A 56 8.94 5.22 -27.46
N PRO A 57 7.94 6.13 -27.41
CA PRO A 57 6.91 6.11 -26.38
C PRO A 57 5.98 4.90 -26.48
N THR A 58 6.07 4.13 -27.57
CA THR A 58 5.29 2.92 -27.84
C THR A 58 6.12 1.64 -27.73
N ALA A 59 7.43 1.74 -27.46
CA ALA A 59 8.27 0.56 -27.36
C ALA A 59 7.88 -0.31 -26.15
N PRO A 60 7.82 -1.64 -26.32
CA PRO A 60 7.61 -2.54 -25.20
C PRO A 60 8.76 -2.43 -24.21
N ILE A 61 8.43 -2.34 -22.92
CA ILE A 61 9.40 -2.28 -21.83
C ILE A 61 10.22 -3.59 -21.85
N ARG A 62 11.53 -3.53 -22.09
CA ARG A 62 12.43 -4.68 -21.96
C ARG A 62 13.15 -4.66 -20.60
N PRO A 63 13.58 -5.81 -20.07
CA PRO A 63 14.52 -5.81 -18.96
C PRO A 63 15.87 -5.22 -19.34
N ALA A 64 16.47 -4.44 -18.45
CA ALA A 64 17.83 -3.96 -18.66
C ALA A 64 18.83 -5.12 -18.74
N ALA A 65 19.77 -5.03 -19.69
CA ALA A 65 20.82 -6.02 -19.92
C ALA A 65 22.00 -5.93 -18.90
N GLY A 66 21.82 -5.25 -17.77
CA GLY A 66 22.86 -5.04 -16.76
C GLY A 66 22.34 -4.95 -15.33
N PRO A 67 23.18 -5.22 -14.31
CA PRO A 67 22.79 -5.25 -12.89
C PRO A 67 22.59 -3.86 -12.28
N VAL A 68 23.02 -2.80 -12.97
CA VAL A 68 22.96 -1.41 -12.51
C VAL A 68 22.55 -0.48 -13.66
N GLY A 69 21.71 0.49 -13.37
CA GLY A 69 21.37 1.62 -14.23
C GLY A 69 22.41 2.72 -14.20
N VAL A 70 22.16 3.77 -14.99
CA VAL A 70 23.13 4.81 -15.38
C VAL A 70 23.73 5.60 -14.20
N HIS A 71 23.21 5.39 -12.99
CA HIS A 71 23.71 5.95 -11.73
C HIS A 71 24.08 4.89 -10.66
N GLY A 72 24.33 3.64 -11.04
CA GLY A 72 24.74 2.57 -10.10
C GLY A 72 23.60 1.97 -9.26
N LYS A 73 22.33 2.15 -9.68
CA LYS A 73 21.13 1.61 -9.01
C LYS A 73 20.35 0.65 -9.93
N PRO A 74 19.76 -0.46 -9.46
CA PRO A 74 19.11 -1.46 -10.34
C PRO A 74 17.89 -0.93 -11.12
N TRP A 75 17.62 -1.50 -12.29
CA TRP A 75 16.43 -1.20 -13.13
C TRP A 75 15.19 -2.04 -12.76
N CYS A 76 13.97 -1.53 -12.98
CA CYS A 76 12.72 -2.29 -12.78
C CYS A 76 12.38 -3.22 -13.98
N LYS A 77 11.64 -4.33 -13.74
CA LYS A 77 11.07 -5.17 -14.81
C LYS A 77 9.52 -5.02 -14.88
N PRO A 78 8.94 -4.93 -16.09
CA PRO A 78 7.49 -5.04 -16.28
C PRO A 78 6.98 -6.43 -15.88
N PRO A 79 5.70 -6.57 -15.46
CA PRO A 79 4.61 -5.61 -15.64
C PRO A 79 4.44 -4.55 -14.53
N ASN A 80 5.30 -4.52 -13.50
CA ASN A 80 5.02 -3.79 -12.26
C ASN A 80 5.76 -2.45 -12.10
N CYS A 81 6.15 -1.79 -13.20
CA CYS A 81 6.76 -0.46 -13.14
C CYS A 81 5.69 0.64 -13.06
N VAL A 82 5.60 1.37 -11.94
CA VAL A 82 4.77 2.58 -11.81
C VAL A 82 5.64 3.82 -12.05
N VAL A 83 5.17 4.72 -12.94
CA VAL A 83 5.89 5.94 -13.32
C VAL A 83 5.43 7.13 -12.49
N THR A 84 6.34 7.76 -11.72
CA THR A 84 5.97 8.83 -10.76
C THR A 84 6.44 10.23 -11.10
N GLU A 85 7.31 10.45 -12.09
CA GLU A 85 7.71 11.81 -12.52
C GLU A 85 8.17 11.85 -13.99
N VAL A 86 8.16 13.03 -14.61
CA VAL A 86 8.78 13.31 -15.92
C VAL A 86 9.79 14.43 -15.74
N GLN A 87 11.08 14.10 -15.79
CA GLN A 87 12.15 15.10 -15.88
C GLN A 87 12.84 14.94 -17.22
N GLY A 88 12.94 16.01 -18.01
CA GLY A 88 13.68 16.02 -19.28
C GLY A 88 13.12 15.10 -20.39
N GLY A 89 11.88 14.59 -20.26
CA GLY A 89 11.28 13.67 -21.23
C GLY A 89 11.44 12.17 -20.91
N TYR A 90 12.02 11.82 -19.76
CA TYR A 90 12.17 10.43 -19.31
C TYR A 90 11.06 10.00 -18.34
N LYS A 91 10.61 8.74 -18.45
CA LYS A 91 9.69 8.08 -17.50
C LYS A 91 10.50 7.22 -16.53
N TRP A 92 10.44 7.54 -15.23
CA TRP A 92 11.11 6.81 -14.14
C TRP A 92 10.23 5.69 -13.60
N GLY A 93 10.77 4.58 -13.05
CA GLY A 93 9.97 3.56 -12.34
C GLY A 93 10.81 2.64 -11.46
N TYR A 94 10.24 2.17 -10.33
CA TYR A 94 10.86 1.19 -9.41
C TYR A 94 10.02 -0.10 -9.34
N ASP A 95 10.67 -1.25 -9.07
CA ASP A 95 10.03 -2.57 -8.96
C ASP A 95 9.56 -2.78 -7.51
N VAL A 96 8.25 -2.87 -7.28
CA VAL A 96 7.66 -3.13 -5.95
C VAL A 96 7.66 -4.64 -5.63
N VAL A 97 7.96 -5.51 -6.60
CA VAL A 97 7.55 -6.92 -6.56
C VAL A 97 8.68 -7.90 -6.21
N ASN A 98 9.94 -7.45 -6.06
CA ASN A 98 11.03 -8.28 -5.55
C ASN A 98 11.71 -7.78 -4.27
N ASP A 99 11.43 -6.56 -3.85
CA ASP A 99 11.79 -6.13 -2.50
C ASP A 99 10.58 -6.44 -1.62
N GLU A 100 10.46 -7.68 -1.13
CA GLU A 100 9.68 -7.92 0.08
C GLU A 100 10.17 -6.91 1.11
N VAL A 101 9.37 -5.88 1.38
CA VAL A 101 9.72 -4.88 2.37
C VAL A 101 9.47 -5.55 3.72
N GLY A 102 10.58 -6.04 4.28
CA GLY A 102 10.62 -6.77 5.53
C GLY A 102 10.75 -8.28 5.38
N THR A 103 11.43 -8.88 6.36
CA THR A 103 11.72 -10.32 6.43
C THR A 103 10.88 -11.01 7.51
N GLU A 104 10.22 -10.25 8.37
CA GLU A 104 9.39 -10.78 9.44
C GLU A 104 8.05 -11.22 8.86
N LYS A 105 7.66 -12.47 9.14
CA LYS A 105 6.39 -13.02 8.69
C LYS A 105 5.29 -12.66 9.66
N GLY A 106 4.11 -12.40 9.10
CA GLY A 106 2.91 -12.21 9.89
C GLY A 106 1.65 -12.59 9.12
N VAL A 107 0.53 -12.43 9.81
CA VAL A 107 -0.81 -12.64 9.26
C VAL A 107 -1.62 -11.38 9.42
N THR A 108 -2.61 -11.20 8.55
CA THR A 108 -3.56 -10.11 8.68
C THR A 108 -4.96 -10.61 8.99
N THR A 109 -5.74 -9.78 9.69
CA THR A 109 -7.20 -9.86 9.73
C THR A 109 -7.79 -8.52 9.34
N ARG A 110 -9.10 -8.37 9.48
CA ARG A 110 -9.83 -7.12 9.22
C ARG A 110 -10.84 -6.87 10.33
N TYR A 111 -10.98 -5.61 10.73
CA TYR A 111 -11.98 -5.19 11.71
C TYR A 111 -12.37 -3.73 11.57
N TYR A 112 -13.53 -3.37 12.11
CA TYR A 112 -13.93 -2.00 12.37
C TYR A 112 -15.05 -2.01 13.43
N ASP A 113 -14.69 -1.74 14.68
CA ASP A 113 -15.57 -1.89 15.86
C ASP A 113 -16.10 -0.55 16.41
N CYS A 114 -15.62 0.55 15.84
CA CYS A 114 -15.90 1.93 16.25
C CYS A 114 -15.45 2.30 17.66
N CYS A 115 -14.69 1.44 18.34
CA CYS A 115 -14.16 1.69 19.67
C CYS A 115 -13.05 2.74 19.63
N LYS A 116 -12.81 3.41 20.76
CA LYS A 116 -11.59 4.20 20.96
C LYS A 116 -10.36 3.27 20.80
N PRO A 117 -9.42 3.58 19.89
CA PRO A 117 -8.20 2.79 19.72
C PRO A 117 -7.33 2.82 20.98
N SER A 118 -6.66 1.71 21.33
CA SER A 118 -5.88 1.61 22.57
C SER A 118 -4.74 2.62 22.66
N CYS A 119 -4.09 2.97 21.54
CA CYS A 119 -3.02 3.97 21.49
C CYS A 119 -3.54 5.42 21.61
N SER A 120 -4.85 5.62 21.77
CA SER A 120 -5.47 6.91 22.09
C SER A 120 -5.43 7.21 23.59
N TRP A 121 -5.04 6.24 24.42
CA TRP A 121 -4.85 6.44 25.86
C TRP A 121 -3.47 7.05 26.16
N PRO A 122 -3.38 8.01 27.10
CA PRO A 122 -2.10 8.51 27.57
C PRO A 122 -1.22 7.41 28.19
N GLY A 123 0.10 7.57 28.06
CA GLY A 123 1.07 6.70 28.74
C GLY A 123 1.28 5.32 28.10
N LYS A 124 0.65 5.02 26.96
CA LYS A 124 0.84 3.76 26.24
C LYS A 124 2.21 3.62 25.57
N ALA A 125 2.77 4.72 25.06
CA ALA A 125 4.09 4.79 24.43
C ALA A 125 4.70 6.20 24.55
N SER A 126 5.98 6.33 24.23
CA SER A 126 6.68 7.62 24.15
C SER A 126 6.34 8.32 22.83
N VAL A 127 5.32 9.20 22.86
CA VAL A 127 4.78 9.87 21.67
C VAL A 127 4.59 11.37 21.90
N THR A 128 4.42 12.12 20.81
CA THR A 128 4.09 13.56 20.83
C THR A 128 2.74 13.83 21.49
N GLN A 129 1.73 13.04 21.12
CA GLN A 129 0.40 12.95 21.73
C GLN A 129 -0.19 11.57 21.40
N PRO A 130 -1.18 11.06 22.16
CA PRO A 130 -1.87 9.83 21.79
C PRO A 130 -2.60 9.95 20.45
N VAL A 131 -3.00 8.81 19.89
CA VAL A 131 -3.84 8.77 18.68
C VAL A 131 -5.11 9.59 18.91
N ARG A 132 -5.45 10.47 17.96
CA ARG A 132 -6.69 11.23 17.97
C ARG A 132 -7.89 10.29 18.02
N GLN A 133 -8.88 10.71 18.78
CA GLN A 133 -10.16 10.03 18.95
C GLN A 133 -11.29 11.01 18.68
N CYS A 134 -12.45 10.50 18.30
CA CYS A 134 -13.58 11.30 17.87
C CYS A 134 -14.80 11.07 18.75
N SER A 135 -15.72 12.02 18.71
CA SER A 135 -17.05 11.89 19.30
C SER A 135 -17.90 10.86 18.52
N VAL A 136 -19.13 10.62 18.96
CA VAL A 136 -20.08 9.69 18.31
C VAL A 136 -20.36 10.03 16.84
N ASP A 137 -20.12 11.27 16.40
CA ASP A 137 -20.23 11.66 15.00
C ASP A 137 -19.06 11.18 14.11
N GLY A 138 -18.02 10.57 14.70
CA GLY A 138 -16.85 10.05 14.02
C GLY A 138 -15.90 11.12 13.46
N LYS A 139 -16.19 12.41 13.66
CA LYS A 139 -15.50 13.54 13.02
C LYS A 139 -14.98 14.57 14.00
N THR A 140 -15.78 14.89 15.02
CA THR A 140 -15.41 15.90 16.02
C THR A 140 -14.33 15.34 16.92
N LEU A 141 -13.13 15.92 16.84
CA LEU A 141 -11.99 15.52 17.66
C LEU A 141 -12.25 15.82 19.14
N LEU A 142 -12.04 14.81 19.99
CA LEU A 142 -12.03 15.00 21.44
C LEU A 142 -10.64 15.44 21.89
N THR A 143 -10.58 16.45 22.75
CA THR A 143 -9.31 16.96 23.31
C THR A 143 -8.88 16.23 24.58
N ASP A 144 -9.82 15.61 25.29
CA ASP A 144 -9.54 14.83 26.49
C ASP A 144 -9.20 13.37 26.12
N PHE A 145 -7.92 13.05 26.00
CA PHE A 145 -7.44 11.69 25.74
C PHE A 145 -7.78 10.67 26.84
N SER A 146 -8.24 11.12 28.02
CA SER A 146 -8.74 10.24 29.08
C SER A 146 -10.24 9.95 28.97
N ALA A 147 -10.95 10.53 27.99
CA ALA A 147 -12.37 10.28 27.77
C ALA A 147 -12.63 8.77 27.56
N PRO A 148 -13.64 8.19 28.25
CA PRO A 148 -13.90 6.75 28.15
C PRO A 148 -14.33 6.30 26.76
N SER A 149 -13.91 5.10 26.38
CA SER A 149 -14.27 4.46 25.10
C SER A 149 -15.74 4.09 25.10
N ALA A 150 -16.44 4.31 23.99
CA ALA A 150 -17.82 3.84 23.80
C ALA A 150 -17.99 2.31 23.93
N CYS A 151 -16.88 1.56 23.89
CA CYS A 151 -16.87 0.11 24.09
C CYS A 151 -16.58 -0.32 25.54
N GLN A 152 -16.37 0.62 26.46
CA GLN A 152 -16.30 0.30 27.89
C GLN A 152 -17.67 -0.07 28.43
N THR A 153 -17.70 -1.02 29.37
CA THR A 153 -18.93 -1.53 30.00
C THR A 153 -19.14 -0.99 31.41
N ASP A 154 -18.09 -0.46 32.02
CA ASP A 154 -18.06 0.05 33.39
C ASP A 154 -18.35 1.55 33.49
N VAL A 155 -18.29 2.27 32.37
CA VAL A 155 -18.52 3.72 32.29
C VAL A 155 -19.13 4.08 30.94
N GLU A 156 -19.99 5.10 30.94
CA GLU A 156 -20.52 5.66 29.70
C GLU A 156 -19.39 6.31 28.89
N GLY A 157 -19.15 5.76 27.70
CA GLY A 157 -18.09 6.20 26.81
C GLY A 157 -18.58 7.11 25.71
N ILE A 158 -17.82 8.18 25.47
CA ILE A 158 -18.08 9.17 24.42
C ILE A 158 -17.04 9.13 23.30
N SER A 159 -15.99 8.32 23.48
CA SER A 159 -14.84 8.29 22.59
C SER A 159 -14.89 7.11 21.63
N HIS A 160 -14.67 7.41 20.36
CA HIS A 160 -14.67 6.48 19.23
C HIS A 160 -13.39 6.62 18.41
N MET A 161 -13.11 5.65 17.53
CA MET A 161 -12.17 5.86 16.43
C MET A 161 -12.71 6.95 15.48
N CYS A 162 -11.82 7.71 14.86
CA CYS A 162 -12.21 8.71 13.87
C CYS A 162 -12.45 8.07 12.51
N GLU A 163 -13.45 8.55 11.76
CA GLU A 163 -13.71 8.13 10.38
C GLU A 163 -12.50 8.39 9.48
N ALA A 164 -11.67 9.40 9.76
CA ALA A 164 -10.45 9.64 8.96
C ALA A 164 -9.40 8.50 9.09
N GLN A 165 -9.53 7.61 10.09
CA GLN A 165 -8.61 6.48 10.29
C GLN A 165 -9.07 5.25 9.48
N GLN A 166 -9.14 5.43 8.17
CA GLN A 166 -9.49 4.41 7.17
C GLN A 166 -8.32 4.15 6.22
N PRO A 167 -8.31 3.01 5.50
CA PRO A 167 -7.29 2.72 4.50
C PRO A 167 -7.63 3.36 3.16
N TRP A 168 -6.62 3.66 2.35
CA TRP A 168 -6.79 4.14 0.99
C TRP A 168 -5.66 3.68 0.08
N ALA A 169 -5.98 3.49 -1.20
CA ALA A 169 -5.01 3.19 -2.23
C ALA A 169 -4.38 4.49 -2.76
N VAL A 170 -3.06 4.49 -2.92
CA VAL A 170 -2.29 5.56 -3.58
C VAL A 170 -2.00 5.20 -5.02
N SER A 171 -1.87 3.90 -5.29
CA SER A 171 -1.73 3.31 -6.62
C SER A 171 -2.31 1.89 -6.60
N ASP A 172 -2.21 1.18 -7.73
CA ASP A 172 -2.61 -0.23 -7.80
C ASP A 172 -1.78 -1.16 -6.92
N VAL A 173 -0.60 -0.73 -6.43
CA VAL A 173 0.33 -1.56 -5.67
C VAL A 173 0.63 -1.03 -4.28
N LEU A 174 0.32 0.22 -3.96
CA LEU A 174 0.60 0.83 -2.66
C LEU A 174 -0.66 1.43 -2.03
N SER A 175 -0.87 1.11 -0.75
CA SER A 175 -1.89 1.71 0.11
C SER A 175 -1.28 2.27 1.40
N TYR A 176 -2.06 3.13 2.05
CA TYR A 176 -1.83 3.55 3.43
C TYR A 176 -3.04 3.17 4.28
N GLY A 177 -2.83 3.01 5.59
CA GLY A 177 -3.94 2.76 6.51
C GLY A 177 -3.53 2.64 7.96
N PHE A 178 -4.40 1.99 8.74
CA PHE A 178 -4.26 1.84 10.18
C PHE A 178 -4.53 0.40 10.57
N ALA A 179 -3.95 -0.04 11.68
CA ALA A 179 -4.13 -1.40 12.15
C ALA A 179 -4.10 -1.48 13.68
N ALA A 180 -4.75 -2.51 14.21
CA ALA A 180 -4.36 -3.07 15.49
C ALA A 180 -3.19 -4.05 15.28
N ALA A 181 -2.21 -4.09 16.19
CA ALA A 181 -1.12 -5.05 16.06
C ALA A 181 -0.81 -5.74 17.39
N ALA A 182 -0.49 -7.04 17.29
CA ALA A 182 0.05 -7.85 18.38
C ALA A 182 1.49 -8.25 18.05
N LEU A 183 2.42 -7.41 18.52
CA LEU A 183 3.85 -7.53 18.26
C LEU A 183 4.62 -7.80 19.57
N PRO A 184 5.79 -8.47 19.51
CA PRO A 184 6.69 -8.56 20.63
C PRO A 184 7.01 -7.17 21.22
N GLY A 185 7.03 -7.05 22.55
CA GLY A 185 7.23 -5.78 23.25
C GLY A 185 5.95 -4.98 23.55
N GLY A 186 4.82 -5.37 22.98
CA GLY A 186 3.50 -4.82 23.28
C GLY A 186 3.34 -3.34 22.93
N GLU A 187 2.32 -2.70 23.52
CA GLU A 187 1.91 -1.32 23.18
C GLU A 187 3.02 -0.28 23.29
N SER A 188 3.95 -0.44 24.24
CA SER A 188 5.06 0.52 24.42
C SER A 188 5.97 0.63 23.20
N VAL A 189 6.08 -0.46 22.44
CA VAL A 189 6.86 -0.55 21.20
C VAL A 189 5.97 -0.28 20.00
N SER A 190 4.80 -0.91 19.92
CA SER A 190 3.97 -0.87 18.72
C SER A 190 3.14 0.40 18.57
N CYS A 191 2.69 1.04 19.65
CA CYS A 191 1.77 2.18 19.52
C CYS A 191 2.40 3.33 18.72
N CYS A 192 1.66 3.75 17.70
CA CYS A 192 2.02 4.80 16.74
C CYS A 192 3.26 4.52 15.89
N ALA A 193 3.84 3.32 15.97
CA ALA A 193 4.86 2.87 15.03
C ALA A 193 4.21 2.57 13.67
N CYS A 194 4.99 2.67 12.61
CA CYS A 194 4.54 2.35 11.27
C CYS A 194 5.27 1.13 10.73
N TYR A 195 4.53 0.32 9.98
CA TYR A 195 5.07 -0.88 9.37
C TYR A 195 4.71 -0.88 7.89
N ALA A 196 5.72 -1.11 7.06
CA ALA A 196 5.49 -1.46 5.67
C ALA A 196 5.23 -2.97 5.60
N ILE A 197 4.12 -3.34 4.97
CA ILE A 197 3.63 -4.70 4.85
C ILE A 197 3.59 -5.06 3.37
N THR A 198 4.13 -6.21 3.01
CA THR A 198 4.03 -6.80 1.66
C THR A 198 3.20 -8.09 1.73
N PHE A 199 2.09 -8.15 1.00
CA PHE A 199 1.26 -9.35 0.95
C PHE A 199 1.96 -10.46 0.17
N SER A 200 1.97 -11.69 0.71
CA SER A 200 2.72 -12.83 0.14
C SER A 200 1.84 -13.84 -0.61
N GLU A 201 0.52 -13.70 -0.52
CA GLU A 201 -0.45 -14.63 -1.09
C GLU A 201 -1.30 -14.01 -2.22
N PRO A 202 -1.68 -14.78 -3.27
CA PRO A 202 -2.64 -14.34 -4.28
C PRO A 202 -4.01 -14.05 -3.64
N PRO A 203 -4.85 -13.19 -4.25
CA PRO A 203 -4.65 -12.52 -5.54
C PRO A 203 -3.82 -11.23 -5.46
N ILE A 204 -3.37 -10.85 -4.26
CA ILE A 204 -2.74 -9.55 -3.98
C ILE A 204 -1.25 -9.63 -3.69
N ARG A 205 -0.61 -10.76 -4.02
CA ARG A 205 0.82 -10.97 -3.80
C ARG A 205 1.62 -9.80 -4.39
N GLY A 206 2.50 -9.21 -3.58
CA GLY A 206 3.36 -8.08 -3.96
C GLY A 206 2.72 -6.71 -3.79
N LYS A 207 1.40 -6.61 -3.55
CA LYS A 207 0.81 -5.34 -3.10
C LYS A 207 1.34 -4.99 -1.71
N GLN A 208 1.48 -3.70 -1.45
CA GLN A 208 2.02 -3.16 -0.22
C GLN A 208 1.02 -2.23 0.47
N ILE A 209 1.07 -2.23 1.79
CA ILE A 209 0.40 -1.24 2.62
C ILE A 209 1.36 -0.75 3.70
N VAL A 210 1.45 0.55 3.90
CA VAL A 210 2.11 1.11 5.09
C VAL A 210 1.02 1.46 6.09
N VAL A 211 1.07 0.84 7.27
CA VAL A 211 0.09 1.05 8.32
C VAL A 211 0.71 1.75 9.52
N GLN A 212 -0.05 2.63 10.17
CA GLN A 212 0.24 3.08 11.52
C GLN A 212 -0.54 2.23 12.52
N VAL A 213 0.13 1.71 13.55
CA VAL A 213 -0.51 0.95 14.61
C VAL A 213 -1.20 1.90 15.58
N THR A 214 -2.53 1.83 15.66
CA THR A 214 -3.37 2.69 16.51
C THR A 214 -4.02 1.93 17.67
N ASN A 215 -3.96 0.60 17.63
CA ASN A 215 -4.61 -0.28 18.59
C ASN A 215 -3.77 -1.55 18.83
N THR A 216 -4.12 -2.32 19.86
CA THR A 216 -3.59 -3.66 20.07
C THR A 216 -4.73 -4.66 20.19
N GLY A 217 -4.64 -5.75 19.41
CA GLY A 217 -5.56 -6.88 19.52
C GLY A 217 -5.17 -7.77 20.70
N ALA A 218 -6.12 -8.07 21.58
CA ALA A 218 -5.88 -8.86 22.79
C ALA A 218 -5.84 -10.39 22.56
N ASP A 219 -6.28 -10.87 21.38
CA ASP A 219 -6.65 -12.28 21.14
C ASP A 219 -5.94 -12.95 19.95
N VAL A 220 -4.72 -12.56 19.64
CA VAL A 220 -4.12 -12.90 18.34
C VAL A 220 -2.66 -13.35 18.44
N GLY A 221 -2.27 -14.27 17.55
CA GLY A 221 -0.95 -14.90 17.55
C GLY A 221 0.20 -13.92 17.31
N SER A 222 1.45 -14.37 17.51
CA SER A 222 2.63 -13.53 17.25
C SER A 222 2.59 -12.97 15.83
N ASN A 223 2.87 -11.67 15.68
CA ASN A 223 2.97 -10.97 14.39
C ASN A 223 1.65 -10.89 13.61
N GLN A 224 0.56 -10.58 14.30
CA GLN A 224 -0.74 -10.34 13.67
C GLN A 224 -1.05 -8.84 13.57
N PHE A 225 -1.53 -8.42 12.39
CA PHE A 225 -2.04 -7.08 12.12
C PHE A 225 -3.52 -7.15 11.73
N ASP A 226 -4.39 -6.55 12.54
CA ASP A 226 -5.81 -6.42 12.22
C ASP A 226 -6.04 -5.11 11.48
N LEU A 227 -6.24 -5.18 10.17
CA LEU A 227 -6.39 -4.00 9.33
C LEU A 227 -7.72 -3.30 9.64
N GLN A 228 -7.66 -2.00 9.91
CA GLN A 228 -8.84 -1.19 10.22
C GLN A 228 -9.58 -0.90 8.91
N ILE A 229 -10.65 -1.64 8.64
CA ILE A 229 -11.39 -1.61 7.36
C ILE A 229 -12.89 -1.55 7.66
N PRO A 230 -13.59 -0.44 7.35
CA PRO A 230 -15.04 -0.37 7.50
C PRO A 230 -15.74 -1.56 6.84
N GLY A 231 -16.60 -2.25 7.58
CA GLY A 231 -17.24 -3.48 7.11
C GLY A 231 -16.35 -4.72 7.17
N GLY A 232 -15.20 -4.66 7.84
CA GLY A 232 -14.36 -5.82 8.19
C GLY A 232 -14.93 -6.68 9.33
N GLY A 233 -15.98 -6.20 10.01
CA GLY A 233 -16.61 -6.85 11.15
C GLY A 233 -16.21 -6.18 12.46
N VAL A 234 -17.16 -6.10 13.39
CA VAL A 234 -16.97 -5.44 14.68
C VAL A 234 -16.15 -6.29 15.65
N GLY A 235 -16.11 -7.61 15.45
CA GLY A 235 -15.37 -8.51 16.33
C GLY A 235 -15.99 -8.58 17.71
N ILE A 236 -15.18 -8.53 18.76
CA ILE A 236 -15.63 -8.74 20.15
C ILE A 236 -16.51 -7.59 20.64
N PHE A 237 -16.13 -6.35 20.29
CA PHE A 237 -16.81 -5.13 20.71
C PHE A 237 -17.63 -4.55 19.56
N ASP A 238 -18.68 -3.79 19.87
CA ASP A 238 -19.52 -3.15 18.85
C ASP A 238 -20.04 -1.81 19.34
N ALA A 239 -19.27 -0.75 19.07
CA ALA A 239 -19.77 0.62 19.18
C ALA A 239 -20.45 1.08 17.89
N CYS A 240 -20.20 0.42 16.75
CA CYS A 240 -20.72 0.84 15.45
C CYS A 240 -22.24 0.79 15.38
N THR A 241 -22.87 -0.24 15.97
CA THR A 241 -24.32 -0.39 15.97
C THR A 241 -25.00 0.82 16.60
N ASN A 242 -24.48 1.33 17.72
CA ASN A 242 -25.02 2.53 18.35
C ASN A 242 -24.60 3.82 17.63
N MET A 243 -23.33 3.92 17.23
CA MET A 243 -22.74 5.11 16.60
C MET A 243 -23.49 5.49 15.31
N TYR A 244 -23.88 4.51 14.50
CA TYR A 244 -24.53 4.74 13.21
C TYR A 244 -26.03 4.39 13.19
N GLY A 245 -26.62 4.14 14.37
CA GLY A 245 -28.06 3.86 14.49
C GLY A 245 -28.51 2.59 13.74
N LEU A 246 -27.65 1.55 13.70
CA LEU A 246 -27.97 0.29 13.06
C LEU A 246 -29.01 -0.50 13.90
N PRO A 247 -29.72 -1.48 13.31
CA PRO A 247 -30.74 -2.23 14.02
C PRO A 247 -30.20 -2.87 15.31
N LYS A 248 -30.87 -2.63 16.44
CA LYS A 248 -30.43 -3.15 17.74
C LYS A 248 -30.21 -4.67 17.69
N GLY A 249 -29.03 -5.11 18.11
CA GLY A 249 -28.62 -6.52 18.08
C GLY A 249 -27.96 -6.96 16.76
N SER A 250 -27.73 -6.05 15.82
CA SER A 250 -26.79 -6.27 14.72
C SER A 250 -25.36 -6.43 15.23
N ASN A 251 -24.46 -6.88 14.35
CA ASN A 251 -23.03 -6.95 14.61
C ASN A 251 -22.30 -5.90 13.75
N GLY A 252 -22.71 -4.64 13.86
CA GLY A 252 -22.41 -3.61 12.87
C GLY A 252 -22.98 -3.98 11.49
N TRP A 253 -22.15 -3.92 10.45
CA TRP A 253 -22.49 -4.36 9.10
C TRP A 253 -22.04 -5.79 8.84
N GLY A 254 -22.98 -6.64 8.43
CA GLY A 254 -22.70 -8.02 8.06
C GLY A 254 -22.43 -8.94 9.26
N LYS A 255 -21.44 -9.83 9.11
CA LYS A 255 -21.06 -10.81 10.12
C LYS A 255 -20.23 -10.17 11.23
N LYS A 256 -20.39 -10.68 12.45
CA LYS A 256 -19.57 -10.27 13.62
C LYS A 256 -18.07 -10.32 13.33
N TYR A 257 -17.60 -11.40 12.71
CA TYR A 257 -16.22 -11.54 12.26
C TYR A 257 -16.20 -11.63 10.74
N GLY A 258 -15.35 -10.82 10.09
CA GLY A 258 -15.22 -10.75 8.64
C GLY A 258 -16.18 -9.79 7.94
N GLY A 259 -17.24 -9.33 8.62
CA GLY A 259 -18.13 -8.25 8.20
C GLY A 259 -18.96 -8.58 6.96
N ILE A 260 -19.04 -7.63 6.02
CA ILE A 260 -19.79 -7.78 4.77
C ILE A 260 -19.06 -8.71 3.78
N ASP A 261 -19.78 -9.26 2.79
CA ASP A 261 -19.20 -10.19 1.81
C ASP A 261 -19.16 -9.61 0.39
N LYS A 262 -19.79 -8.46 0.14
CA LYS A 262 -19.96 -7.87 -1.20
C LYS A 262 -19.66 -6.38 -1.23
N ILE A 263 -19.14 -5.90 -2.36
CA ILE A 263 -18.82 -4.47 -2.53
C ILE A 263 -20.08 -3.60 -2.55
N GLU A 264 -21.21 -4.13 -3.03
CA GLU A 264 -22.48 -3.42 -3.06
C GLU A 264 -23.02 -3.12 -1.65
N ASP A 265 -22.65 -3.92 -0.65
CA ASP A 265 -23.05 -3.66 0.74
C ASP A 265 -22.45 -2.34 1.25
N CYS A 266 -21.35 -1.85 0.65
CA CYS A 266 -20.77 -0.54 0.97
C CYS A 266 -21.71 0.62 0.69
N ASP A 267 -22.72 0.47 -0.19
CA ASP A 267 -23.70 1.53 -0.47
C ASP A 267 -24.64 1.80 0.72
N THR A 268 -24.69 0.87 1.68
CA THR A 268 -25.46 1.02 2.93
C THR A 268 -24.72 1.75 4.03
N PHE A 269 -23.43 2.05 3.83
CA PHE A 269 -22.59 2.73 4.80
C PHE A 269 -22.82 4.25 4.73
N PRO A 270 -22.59 4.98 5.84
CA PRO A 270 -22.40 6.43 5.81
C PRO A 270 -21.39 6.81 4.73
N GLU A 271 -21.65 7.90 4.00
CA GLU A 271 -20.82 8.35 2.87
C GLU A 271 -19.33 8.38 3.20
N ALA A 272 -18.99 8.84 4.40
CA ALA A 272 -17.61 8.94 4.87
C ALA A 272 -16.88 7.59 4.99
N LEU A 273 -17.59 6.48 5.15
CA LEU A 273 -17.02 5.13 5.30
C LEU A 273 -17.02 4.31 4.00
N GLN A 274 -17.71 4.77 2.96
CA GLN A 274 -17.87 3.99 1.73
C GLN A 274 -16.54 3.76 1.02
N ALA A 275 -15.64 4.75 1.02
CA ALA A 275 -14.33 4.63 0.39
C ALA A 275 -13.45 3.57 1.06
N GLY A 276 -13.33 3.60 2.40
CA GLY A 276 -12.58 2.57 3.13
C GLY A 276 -13.22 1.19 3.05
N CYS A 277 -14.55 1.12 2.97
CA CYS A 277 -15.29 -0.12 2.71
C CYS A 277 -14.94 -0.71 1.34
N ARG A 278 -15.03 0.10 0.27
CA ARG A 278 -14.74 -0.30 -1.11
C ARG A 278 -13.29 -0.67 -1.32
N TRP A 279 -12.36 -0.02 -0.62
CA TRP A 279 -10.93 -0.36 -0.64
C TRP A 279 -10.67 -1.86 -0.38
N ARG A 280 -11.45 -2.51 0.49
CA ARG A 280 -11.37 -3.95 0.74
C ARG A 280 -11.57 -4.80 -0.53
N PHE A 281 -12.49 -4.39 -1.38
CA PHE A 281 -12.87 -5.14 -2.57
C PHE A 281 -12.07 -4.70 -3.80
N GLU A 282 -11.62 -3.45 -3.83
CA GLU A 282 -10.89 -2.87 -4.97
C GLU A 282 -9.38 -3.09 -4.85
N PHE A 283 -8.77 -2.75 -3.71
CA PHE A 283 -7.33 -2.88 -3.52
C PHE A 283 -6.94 -4.28 -3.04
N LEU A 284 -7.63 -4.79 -2.01
CA LEU A 284 -7.38 -6.15 -1.49
C LEU A 284 -8.04 -7.26 -2.33
N LEU A 285 -8.85 -6.92 -3.33
CA LEU A 285 -9.58 -7.89 -4.16
C LEU A 285 -10.39 -8.91 -3.34
N GLY A 286 -10.88 -8.50 -2.17
CA GLY A 286 -11.61 -9.38 -1.25
C GLY A 286 -10.76 -10.46 -0.57
N ALA A 287 -9.43 -10.35 -0.57
CA ALA A 287 -8.54 -11.31 0.08
C ALA A 287 -8.92 -11.56 1.55
N ASP A 288 -8.97 -12.83 1.94
CA ASP A 288 -9.38 -13.25 3.28
C ASP A 288 -8.15 -13.59 4.13
N ASN A 289 -7.81 -12.69 5.05
CA ASN A 289 -6.72 -12.84 6.03
C ASN A 289 -5.37 -13.22 5.39
N PRO A 290 -4.89 -12.46 4.39
CA PRO A 290 -3.67 -12.79 3.67
C PRO A 290 -2.44 -12.79 4.59
N LYS A 291 -1.53 -13.74 4.34
CA LYS A 291 -0.18 -13.70 4.92
C LYS A 291 0.64 -12.58 4.31
N MET A 292 1.63 -12.14 5.07
CA MET A 292 2.48 -11.02 4.68
C MET A 292 3.89 -11.14 5.26
N THR A 293 4.78 -10.31 4.75
CA THR A 293 5.98 -9.89 5.44
C THR A 293 5.88 -8.43 5.83
N PHE A 294 6.60 -8.01 6.88
CA PHE A 294 6.59 -6.63 7.34
C PHE A 294 7.93 -6.18 7.93
N VAL A 295 8.13 -4.87 8.00
CA VAL A 295 9.25 -4.21 8.67
C VAL A 295 8.81 -2.85 9.21
N GLU A 296 9.37 -2.45 10.34
CA GLU A 296 9.16 -1.12 10.89
C GLU A 296 9.78 -0.05 9.97
N VAL A 297 9.06 1.04 9.75
CA VAL A 297 9.49 2.16 8.92
C VAL A 297 9.19 3.48 9.61
N GLU A 298 9.86 4.54 9.19
CA GLU A 298 9.49 5.89 9.60
C GLU A 298 8.05 6.19 9.14
N CYS A 299 7.23 6.72 10.04
CA CYS A 299 5.84 6.99 9.73
C CYS A 299 5.68 8.10 8.69
N PRO A 300 5.04 7.82 7.53
CA PRO A 300 4.69 8.85 6.57
C PRO A 300 3.80 9.93 7.19
N LYS A 301 4.07 11.20 6.85
CA LYS A 301 3.29 12.35 7.32
C LYS A 301 1.79 12.22 7.00
N VAL A 302 1.44 11.56 5.90
CA VAL A 302 0.04 11.32 5.52
C VAL A 302 -0.73 10.47 6.55
N LEU A 303 -0.06 9.62 7.33
CA LEU A 303 -0.66 8.86 8.43
C LEU A 303 -0.66 9.66 9.74
N THR A 304 0.48 10.29 10.06
CA THR A 304 0.64 11.01 11.33
C THR A 304 -0.11 12.33 11.37
N ASP A 305 -0.40 12.95 10.22
CA ASP A 305 -1.29 14.12 10.14
C ASP A 305 -2.74 13.76 10.44
N ILE A 306 -3.16 12.51 10.21
CA ILE A 306 -4.50 12.01 10.54
C ILE A 306 -4.59 11.72 12.04
N THR A 307 -3.67 10.93 12.59
CA THR A 307 -3.71 10.48 13.98
C THR A 307 -3.16 11.50 14.96
N GLY A 308 -2.32 12.42 14.50
CA GLY A 308 -1.53 13.32 15.34
C GLY A 308 -0.45 12.63 16.18
N CYS A 309 -0.32 11.30 16.12
CA CYS A 309 0.57 10.54 16.99
C CYS A 309 1.90 10.24 16.28
N ILE A 310 3.01 10.70 16.86
CA ILE A 310 4.37 10.49 16.35
C ILE A 310 5.24 9.98 17.50
N ARG A 311 5.99 8.90 17.29
CA ARG A 311 6.95 8.37 18.27
C ARG A 311 8.15 9.32 18.45
N LYS A 312 8.64 9.46 19.68
CA LYS A 312 9.80 10.31 20.03
C LYS A 312 11.12 9.56 19.98
#